data_AF-A0A017SYM0-F1
#
_entry.id   AF-A0A017SYM0-F1
#
_cell.length_a   1.000
_cell.length_b   1.000
_cell.length_c   1.000
_cell.angle_alpha   90.00
_cell.angle_beta   90.00
_cell.angle_gamma   90.00
#
_symmetry.space_group_name_H-M   'P 1'
#
loop_
_entity.id
_entity.type
_entity.pdbx_description
1 polymer ?
#
loop_
_entity_poly.entity_id
_entity_poly.type
_entity_poly.pdbx_seq_one_letter_code
_entity_poly.pdbx_strand_id
1 'polypeptide(L)'
;MIRQILTATIPLALTLTTLASTSDASNYPPSYDYCGRVDTALTGPFEIIRDHVDYGDHMKLTVTYDGYLRDTFADEDINIYIRLNGHDAFIGANAGVNDDAYIFLDSGPRACFWCSPGGYNQNAACDEVEYPLYSSGMWLCSGPSPTEEHLFYWAFNEQGRLNAWDIEVAAEANGNWDSNYGSNYHARLEAVSCTGY
;
A
#
# COMPACT_ATOMS: atom_id res chain seq x y z
N MET A 1 5.53 -62.80 53.25
CA MET A 1 5.63 -61.33 53.40
C MET A 1 7.05 -60.89 53.08
N ILE A 2 7.35 -60.48 51.85
CA ILE A 2 8.56 -59.69 51.52
C ILE A 2 8.17 -58.72 50.41
N ARG A 3 8.47 -57.44 50.63
CA ARG A 3 8.00 -56.24 49.93
C ARG A 3 8.58 -56.10 48.51
N GLN A 4 7.72 -55.66 47.59
CA GLN A 4 8.06 -55.20 46.25
C GLN A 4 8.94 -53.94 46.32
N ILE A 5 10.00 -53.92 45.52
CA ILE A 5 10.90 -52.77 45.31
C ILE A 5 10.27 -51.92 44.21
N LEU A 6 9.87 -50.69 44.55
CA LEU A 6 9.48 -49.66 43.57
C LEU A 6 10.73 -48.86 43.18
N THR A 7 11.29 -49.15 42.02
CA THR A 7 12.23 -48.26 41.33
C THR A 7 11.45 -47.13 40.67
N ALA A 8 11.56 -45.92 41.23
CA ALA A 8 11.04 -44.71 40.62
C ALA A 8 12.01 -44.21 39.54
N THR A 9 11.62 -44.34 38.27
CA THR A 9 12.28 -43.68 37.14
C THR A 9 11.76 -42.25 37.02
N ILE A 10 12.63 -41.27 37.23
CA ILE A 10 12.34 -39.85 36.99
C ILE A 10 12.64 -39.57 35.50
N PRO A 11 11.65 -39.20 34.67
CA PRO A 11 11.95 -38.70 33.33
C PRO A 11 12.49 -37.27 33.45
N LEU A 12 13.74 -37.08 33.06
CA LEU A 12 14.35 -35.76 32.89
C LEU A 12 13.74 -35.13 31.62
N ALA A 13 12.62 -34.41 31.77
CA ALA A 13 12.06 -33.62 30.69
C ALA A 13 12.96 -32.39 30.45
N LEU A 14 13.84 -32.49 29.44
CA LEU A 14 14.63 -31.38 28.94
C LEU A 14 13.69 -30.46 28.15
N THR A 15 13.07 -29.50 28.83
CA THR A 15 12.35 -28.40 28.18
C THR A 15 13.38 -27.55 27.46
N LEU A 16 13.55 -27.77 26.14
CA LEU A 16 14.15 -26.77 25.27
C LEU A 16 13.21 -25.56 25.29
N THR A 17 13.50 -24.60 26.16
CA THR A 17 13.07 -23.22 25.97
C THR A 17 13.73 -22.77 24.68
N THR A 18 13.01 -22.89 23.58
CA THR A 18 13.27 -22.08 22.39
C THR A 18 13.08 -20.65 22.83
N LEU A 19 14.16 -20.03 23.31
CA LEU A 19 14.32 -18.60 23.18
C LEU A 19 14.10 -18.33 21.70
N ALA A 20 12.92 -17.80 21.38
CA ALA A 20 12.71 -17.18 20.11
C ALA A 20 13.74 -16.05 20.07
N SER A 21 14.90 -16.34 19.50
CA SER A 21 15.72 -15.32 18.90
C SER A 21 14.80 -14.72 17.84
N THR A 22 14.11 -13.65 18.21
CA THR A 22 13.67 -12.66 17.25
C THR A 22 14.97 -12.16 16.64
N SER A 23 15.47 -12.83 15.60
CA SER A 23 16.36 -12.17 14.69
C SER A 23 15.53 -11.01 14.17
N ASP A 24 15.82 -9.80 14.63
CA ASP A 24 15.19 -8.61 14.09
C ASP A 24 15.35 -8.69 12.58
N ALA A 25 14.21 -8.79 11.91
CA ALA A 25 14.12 -8.59 10.48
C ALA A 25 14.88 -7.30 10.17
N SER A 26 15.64 -7.28 9.07
CA SER A 26 16.23 -6.06 8.55
C SER A 26 15.26 -4.89 8.72
N ASN A 27 15.72 -3.78 9.32
CA ASN A 27 14.92 -2.58 9.58
C ASN A 27 14.57 -1.88 8.25
N TYR A 28 13.74 -2.49 7.43
CA TYR A 28 13.19 -1.88 6.24
C TYR A 28 12.10 -0.87 6.63
N PRO A 29 11.95 0.23 5.88
CA PRO A 29 10.84 1.14 6.11
C PRO A 29 9.51 0.40 5.94
N PRO A 30 8.45 0.77 6.67
CA PRO A 30 7.10 0.27 6.44
C PRO A 30 6.61 0.47 5.00
N SER A 31 7.20 1.43 4.28
CA SER A 31 6.94 1.69 2.86
C SER A 31 7.75 0.82 1.89
N TYR A 32 8.51 -0.15 2.38
CA TYR A 32 9.36 -1.02 1.57
C TYR A 32 8.51 -2.02 0.80
N ASP A 33 8.55 -1.92 -0.53
CA ASP A 33 7.95 -2.92 -1.40
C ASP A 33 8.79 -4.20 -1.40
N TYR A 34 8.17 -5.29 -0.95
CA TYR A 34 8.75 -6.62 -1.03
C TYR A 34 7.85 -7.64 -1.70
N CYS A 35 6.64 -7.24 -2.09
CA CYS A 35 5.72 -8.12 -2.78
C CYS A 35 6.02 -8.16 -4.28
N GLY A 36 6.25 -7.00 -4.90
CA GLY A 36 6.61 -6.86 -6.32
C GLY A 36 5.57 -7.40 -7.31
N ARG A 37 4.32 -7.64 -6.86
CA ARG A 37 3.22 -8.04 -7.74
C ARG A 37 2.54 -6.79 -8.27
N VAL A 38 2.35 -6.75 -9.58
CA VAL A 38 1.63 -5.68 -10.26
C VAL A 38 0.47 -6.28 -11.05
N ASP A 39 -0.74 -5.75 -10.85
CA ASP A 39 -1.89 -6.06 -11.69
C ASP A 39 -2.22 -4.83 -12.55
N THR A 40 -2.45 -5.05 -13.85
CA THR A 40 -2.75 -3.98 -14.80
C THR A 40 -4.07 -4.26 -15.51
N ALA A 41 -4.86 -3.21 -15.75
CA ALA A 41 -6.03 -3.24 -16.61
C ALA A 41 -6.03 -2.03 -17.55
N LEU A 42 -6.49 -2.23 -18.78
CA LEU A 42 -6.67 -1.18 -19.78
C LEU A 42 -8.15 -0.91 -19.99
N THR A 43 -8.54 0.37 -20.04
CA THR A 43 -9.92 0.76 -20.36
C THR A 43 -9.96 2.11 -21.07
N GLY A 44 -10.41 2.13 -22.32
CA GLY A 44 -10.33 3.34 -23.14
C GLY A 44 -8.89 3.86 -23.26
N PRO A 45 -8.66 5.17 -23.06
CA PRO A 45 -7.33 5.77 -23.05
C PRO A 45 -6.59 5.63 -21.70
N PHE A 46 -7.11 4.83 -20.76
CA PHE A 46 -6.51 4.67 -19.44
C PHE A 46 -5.79 3.34 -19.28
N GLU A 47 -4.65 3.38 -18.62
CA GLU A 47 -4.02 2.22 -18.00
C GLU A 47 -4.08 2.36 -16.48
N ILE A 48 -4.56 1.31 -15.83
CA ILE A 48 -4.76 1.24 -14.39
C ILE A 48 -3.81 0.18 -13.84
N ILE A 49 -2.95 0.58 -12.93
CA ILE A 49 -1.89 -0.24 -12.38
C ILE A 49 -2.07 -0.29 -10.86
N ARG A 50 -2.35 -1.49 -10.34
CA ARG A 50 -2.32 -1.76 -8.90
C ARG A 50 -1.02 -2.47 -8.56
N ASP A 51 -0.24 -1.84 -7.71
CA ASP A 51 1.00 -2.41 -7.18
C ASP A 51 0.77 -2.89 -5.74
N HIS A 52 1.12 -4.14 -5.49
CA HIS A 52 1.06 -4.74 -4.17
C HIS A 52 2.38 -4.46 -3.48
N VAL A 53 2.35 -3.76 -2.35
CA VAL A 53 3.58 -3.37 -1.64
C VAL A 53 3.99 -4.44 -0.63
N ASP A 54 3.01 -4.99 0.10
CA ASP A 54 3.24 -5.98 1.14
C ASP A 54 2.13 -7.06 1.19
N TYR A 55 2.18 -7.96 2.18
CA TYR A 55 1.17 -9.02 2.37
C TYR A 55 -0.13 -8.53 3.04
N GLY A 56 -0.19 -7.27 3.47
CA GLY A 56 -1.29 -6.67 4.20
C GLY A 56 -2.13 -5.73 3.34
N ASP A 57 -2.54 -4.62 3.97
CA ASP A 57 -3.43 -3.59 3.45
C ASP A 57 -2.67 -2.40 2.84
N HIS A 58 -1.53 -2.67 2.20
CA HIS A 58 -0.72 -1.67 1.53
C HIS A 58 -0.65 -1.92 0.02
N MET A 59 -1.30 -1.05 -0.73
CA MET A 59 -1.37 -1.07 -2.18
C MET A 59 -1.13 0.34 -2.72
N LYS A 60 -0.53 0.41 -3.90
CA LYS A 60 -0.48 1.65 -4.69
C LYS A 60 -1.37 1.51 -5.92
N LEU A 61 -1.97 2.61 -6.31
CA LEU A 61 -2.78 2.71 -7.51
C LEU A 61 -2.24 3.84 -8.37
N THR A 62 -1.81 3.50 -9.58
CA THR A 62 -1.47 4.45 -10.62
C THR A 62 -2.56 4.38 -11.69
N VAL A 63 -3.08 5.53 -12.08
CA VAL A 63 -3.95 5.65 -13.26
C VAL A 63 -3.27 6.60 -14.22
N THR A 64 -2.87 6.08 -15.37
CA THR A 64 -2.29 6.85 -16.46
C THR A 64 -3.36 7.09 -17.51
N TYR A 65 -3.23 8.22 -18.20
CA TYR A 65 -4.15 8.69 -19.23
C TYR A 65 -3.33 9.11 -20.44
N ASP A 66 -3.65 8.51 -21.58
CA ASP A 66 -3.11 8.85 -22.89
C ASP A 66 -4.24 9.02 -23.91
N GLY A 67 -5.12 9.98 -23.63
CA GLY A 67 -6.29 10.29 -24.46
C GLY A 67 -6.21 11.64 -25.15
N TYR A 68 -7.25 11.94 -25.92
CA TYR A 68 -7.25 13.05 -26.87
C TYR A 68 -7.17 14.45 -26.22
N LEU A 69 -7.46 14.57 -24.92
CA LEU A 69 -7.35 15.87 -24.22
C LEU A 69 -5.89 16.34 -24.17
N ARG A 70 -4.92 15.42 -24.18
CA ARG A 70 -3.48 15.73 -24.18
C ARG A 70 -2.99 16.39 -25.46
N ASP A 71 -3.72 16.24 -26.56
CA ASP A 71 -3.41 16.94 -27.82
C ASP A 71 -3.62 18.46 -27.71
N THR A 72 -4.40 18.91 -26.72
CA THR A 72 -4.85 20.31 -26.60
C THR A 72 -4.45 20.95 -25.27
N PHE A 73 -4.34 20.18 -24.19
CA PHE A 73 -4.07 20.66 -22.84
C PHE A 73 -2.78 20.07 -22.29
N ALA A 74 -2.07 20.83 -21.46
CA ALA A 74 -0.90 20.29 -20.76
C ALA A 74 -1.34 19.26 -19.71
N ASP A 75 -0.48 18.29 -19.39
CA ASP A 75 -0.82 17.21 -18.44
C ASP A 75 -1.25 17.76 -17.06
N GLU A 76 -0.68 18.87 -16.62
CA GLU A 76 -1.04 19.56 -15.36
C GLU A 76 -2.41 20.26 -15.37
N ASP A 77 -2.99 20.48 -16.56
CA ASP A 77 -4.35 21.01 -16.73
C ASP A 77 -5.42 19.89 -16.74
N ILE A 78 -5.00 18.63 -16.75
CA ILE A 78 -5.88 17.46 -16.81
C ILE A 78 -6.21 17.00 -15.40
N ASN A 79 -7.49 16.78 -15.13
CA ASN A 79 -7.98 16.12 -13.93
C ASN A 79 -8.44 14.71 -14.28
N ILE A 80 -8.11 13.74 -13.44
CA ILE A 80 -8.61 12.38 -13.52
C ILE A 80 -9.73 12.21 -12.49
N TYR A 81 -10.92 11.94 -12.98
CA TYR A 81 -11.99 11.36 -12.18
C TYR A 81 -11.68 9.88 -11.97
N ILE A 82 -11.73 9.44 -10.73
CA ILE A 82 -11.62 8.03 -10.37
C ILE A 82 -12.71 7.66 -9.38
N ARG A 83 -13.31 6.50 -9.58
CA ARG A 83 -14.21 5.88 -8.62
C ARG A 83 -13.77 4.45 -8.34
N LEU A 84 -13.36 4.19 -7.10
CA LEU A 84 -12.92 2.88 -6.63
C LEU A 84 -13.98 2.30 -5.70
N ASN A 85 -14.55 1.14 -6.05
CA ASN A 85 -15.55 0.43 -5.25
C ASN A 85 -16.73 1.31 -4.80
N GLY A 86 -17.14 2.24 -5.66
CA GLY A 86 -18.26 3.14 -5.41
C GLY A 86 -17.90 4.52 -4.84
N HIS A 87 -16.64 4.74 -4.47
CA HIS A 87 -16.13 5.98 -3.87
C HIS A 87 -15.28 6.76 -4.83
N ASP A 88 -15.57 8.05 -5.02
CA ASP A 88 -14.97 8.86 -6.06
C ASP A 88 -14.10 10.01 -5.56
N ALA A 89 -13.15 10.39 -6.42
CA ALA A 89 -12.32 11.55 -6.25
C ALA A 89 -12.03 12.16 -7.63
N PHE A 90 -11.71 13.45 -7.61
CA PHE A 90 -11.31 14.20 -8.78
C PHE A 90 -9.95 14.83 -8.48
N ILE A 91 -8.93 14.39 -9.21
CA ILE A 91 -7.54 14.59 -8.83
C ILE A 91 -6.77 15.16 -10.02
N GLY A 92 -6.05 16.26 -9.80
CA GLY A 92 -5.17 16.82 -10.82
C GLY A 92 -4.06 15.83 -11.18
N ALA A 93 -3.86 15.62 -12.48
CA ALA A 93 -2.81 14.75 -12.98
C ALA A 93 -1.43 15.44 -12.85
N ASN A 94 -0.40 14.60 -12.77
CA ASN A 94 0.97 15.01 -12.94
C ASN A 94 1.45 14.64 -14.35
N ALA A 95 2.39 15.42 -14.87
CA ALA A 95 3.12 15.05 -16.08
C ALA A 95 4.02 13.83 -15.79
N GLY A 96 3.77 12.75 -16.51
CA GLY A 96 4.50 11.50 -16.39
C GLY A 96 5.82 11.50 -17.15
N VAL A 97 6.68 10.55 -16.79
CA VAL A 97 7.99 10.35 -17.43
C VAL A 97 7.88 9.65 -18.78
N ASN A 98 6.74 9.03 -19.09
CA ASN A 98 6.54 8.24 -20.31
C ASN A 98 5.59 8.92 -21.29
N ASP A 99 5.52 10.26 -21.26
CA ASP A 99 4.57 11.04 -22.06
C ASP A 99 3.13 10.58 -21.79
N ASP A 100 2.74 10.61 -20.53
CA ASP A 100 1.42 10.27 -20.01
C ASP A 100 0.99 11.25 -18.91
N ALA A 101 -0.31 11.54 -18.78
CA ALA A 101 -0.84 12.25 -17.62
C ALA A 101 -1.24 11.21 -16.58
N TYR A 102 -0.81 11.34 -15.32
CA TYR A 102 -1.10 10.29 -14.32
C TYR A 102 -1.45 10.81 -12.94
N ILE A 103 -2.21 10.01 -12.20
CA ILE A 103 -2.36 10.12 -10.75
C ILE A 103 -1.73 8.92 -10.06
N PHE A 104 -1.19 9.16 -8.87
CA PHE A 104 -0.60 8.13 -8.02
C PHE A 104 -1.19 8.24 -6.62
N LEU A 105 -1.66 7.11 -6.10
CA LEU A 105 -2.33 6.98 -4.82
C LEU A 105 -1.69 5.84 -4.03
N ASP A 106 -1.45 6.07 -2.74
CA ASP A 106 -0.81 5.11 -1.85
C ASP A 106 -1.69 4.87 -0.61
N SER A 107 -2.05 3.60 -0.35
CA SER A 107 -2.87 3.24 0.82
C SER A 107 -2.06 3.09 2.10
N GLY A 108 -0.74 3.11 2.02
CA GLY A 108 0.15 2.84 3.15
C GLY A 108 0.95 4.04 3.65
N PRO A 109 1.89 3.78 4.57
CA PRO A 109 2.78 4.79 5.09
C PRO A 109 3.74 5.30 4.02
N ARG A 110 4.01 6.61 4.03
CA ARG A 110 4.96 7.27 3.13
C ARG A 110 5.87 8.24 3.85
N ALA A 111 6.85 8.76 3.10
CA ALA A 111 7.86 9.70 3.61
C ALA A 111 8.49 9.19 4.92
N CYS A 112 8.80 7.90 4.97
CA CYS A 112 9.32 7.24 6.15
C CYS A 112 10.78 7.64 6.43
N PHE A 113 11.09 7.96 7.68
CA PHE A 113 12.45 8.23 8.16
C PHE A 113 12.75 7.43 9.43
N TRP A 114 13.99 6.96 9.53
CA TRP A 114 14.46 6.21 10.69
C TRP A 114 14.94 7.19 11.75
N CYS A 115 14.34 7.10 12.94
CA CYS A 115 14.75 7.84 14.12
C CYS A 115 15.46 6.89 15.09
N SER A 116 16.67 7.26 15.54
CA SER A 116 17.46 6.46 16.48
C SER A 116 17.68 7.20 17.80
N PRO A 117 17.74 6.50 18.95
CA PRO A 117 18.04 7.11 20.26
C PRO A 117 19.47 7.66 20.37
N GLY A 118 20.38 7.27 19.48
CA GLY A 118 21.82 7.54 19.56
C GLY A 118 22.29 8.95 19.20
N GLY A 119 21.36 9.93 19.08
CA GLY A 119 21.70 11.35 18.95
C GLY A 119 22.15 11.82 17.56
N TYR A 120 22.17 10.94 16.55
CA TYR A 120 22.46 11.30 15.15
C TYR A 120 21.21 11.22 14.27
N ASN A 121 20.16 11.95 14.64
CA ASN A 121 19.01 12.15 13.77
C ASN A 121 19.19 13.44 12.97
N GLN A 122 19.17 13.33 11.64
CA GLN A 122 19.28 14.49 10.75
C GLN A 122 17.92 15.14 10.43
N ASN A 123 16.83 14.48 10.80
CA ASN A 123 15.47 14.94 10.55
C ASN A 123 14.84 15.47 11.84
N ALA A 124 14.41 16.74 11.81
CA ALA A 124 13.76 17.40 12.94
C ALA A 124 12.47 16.69 13.41
N ALA A 125 11.84 15.90 12.54
CA ALA A 125 10.70 15.09 12.92
C ALA A 125 11.03 13.99 13.96
N CYS A 126 12.32 13.75 14.25
CA CYS A 126 12.77 12.83 15.30
C CYS A 126 12.99 13.49 16.69
N ASP A 127 12.84 14.81 16.81
CA ASP A 127 13.32 15.58 17.98
C ASP A 127 12.51 15.33 19.27
N GLU A 128 11.32 14.71 19.17
CA GLU A 128 10.42 14.43 20.31
C GLU A 128 9.95 12.97 20.35
N VAL A 129 10.66 12.07 19.67
CA VAL A 129 10.29 10.66 19.63
C VAL A 129 10.66 9.98 20.94
N GLU A 130 9.66 9.45 21.64
CA GLU A 130 9.87 8.55 22.77
C GLU A 130 10.17 7.13 22.27
N TYR A 131 11.38 6.66 22.57
CA TYR A 131 11.82 5.33 22.15
C TYR A 131 11.49 4.29 23.23
N PRO A 132 10.99 3.09 22.84
CA PRO A 132 10.86 1.97 23.74
C PRO A 132 12.20 1.56 24.36
N LEU A 133 12.17 1.03 25.59
CA LEU A 133 13.37 0.56 26.29
C LEU A 133 14.09 -0.53 25.45
N TYR A 134 15.40 -0.35 25.24
CA TYR A 134 16.26 -1.20 24.38
C TYR A 134 15.99 -1.14 22.87
N SER A 135 15.19 -0.18 22.39
CA SER A 135 14.99 0.00 20.95
C SER A 135 16.25 0.51 20.24
N SER A 136 16.51 0.00 19.03
CA SER A 136 17.54 0.55 18.14
C SER A 136 17.08 1.81 17.39
N GLY A 137 15.76 2.06 17.38
CA GLY A 137 15.09 3.17 16.71
C GLY A 137 13.70 2.78 16.26
N MET A 138 13.03 3.69 15.56
CA MET A 138 11.73 3.43 14.94
C MET A 138 11.56 4.21 13.66
N TRP A 139 10.71 3.70 12.78
CA TRP A 139 10.27 4.42 11.59
C TRP A 139 9.16 5.39 11.96
N LEU A 140 9.32 6.63 11.55
CA LEU A 140 8.25 7.61 11.51
C LEU A 140 7.85 7.84 10.06
N CYS A 141 6.57 7.69 9.78
CA CYS A 141 5.99 7.86 8.45
C CYS A 141 4.75 8.75 8.55
N SER A 142 4.46 9.48 7.49
CA SER A 142 3.13 10.07 7.30
C SER A 142 2.15 9.01 6.80
N GLY A 143 0.88 9.12 7.19
CA GLY A 143 -0.19 8.27 6.67
C GLY A 143 -0.66 8.66 5.26
N PRO A 144 -1.67 7.93 4.75
CA PRO A 144 -2.38 8.29 3.53
C PRO A 144 -3.07 9.67 3.66
N SER A 145 -3.40 10.27 2.54
CA SER A 145 -4.07 11.57 2.50
C SER A 145 -5.55 11.33 2.71
N PRO A 146 -6.35 12.34 3.08
CA PRO A 146 -7.80 12.16 3.20
C PRO A 146 -8.45 11.59 1.92
N THR A 147 -7.91 11.91 0.74
CA THR A 147 -8.37 11.37 -0.54
C THR A 147 -8.02 9.89 -0.71
N GLU A 148 -6.80 9.49 -0.35
CA GLU A 148 -6.41 8.07 -0.41
C GLU A 148 -7.16 7.25 0.64
N GLU A 149 -7.30 7.75 1.87
CA GLU A 149 -8.12 7.10 2.89
C GLU A 149 -9.56 6.92 2.39
N HIS A 150 -10.14 7.95 1.75
CA HIS A 150 -11.48 7.88 1.18
C HIS A 150 -11.63 6.78 0.11
N LEU A 151 -10.68 6.72 -0.83
CA LEU A 151 -10.72 5.74 -1.93
C LEU A 151 -10.41 4.32 -1.45
N PHE A 152 -9.38 4.15 -0.61
CA PHE A 152 -8.91 2.84 -0.19
C PHE A 152 -9.70 2.22 0.97
N TYR A 153 -10.56 2.99 1.67
CA TYR A 153 -11.37 2.44 2.76
C TYR A 153 -12.13 1.16 2.37
N TRP A 154 -12.59 1.06 1.12
CA TRP A 154 -13.31 -0.11 0.58
C TRP A 154 -12.48 -0.99 -0.36
N ALA A 155 -11.19 -0.68 -0.52
CA ALA A 155 -10.26 -1.52 -1.26
C ALA A 155 -9.97 -2.83 -0.52
N PHE A 156 -10.18 -2.85 0.79
CA PHE A 156 -10.02 -4.00 1.69
C PHE A 156 -11.32 -4.28 2.44
N ASN A 157 -11.49 -5.51 2.90
CA ASN A 157 -12.60 -5.90 3.77
C ASN A 157 -12.27 -5.68 5.25
N GLU A 158 -13.23 -5.96 6.13
CA GLU A 158 -13.08 -5.80 7.59
C GLU A 158 -11.94 -6.63 8.20
N GLN A 159 -11.45 -7.66 7.50
CA GLN A 159 -10.32 -8.48 7.91
C GLN A 159 -8.99 -8.04 7.28
N GLY A 160 -8.95 -6.87 6.61
CA GLY A 160 -7.78 -6.35 5.92
C GLY A 160 -7.42 -7.12 4.65
N ARG A 161 -8.34 -7.94 4.11
CA ARG A 161 -8.11 -8.66 2.85
C ARG A 161 -8.57 -7.84 1.67
N LEU A 162 -7.81 -7.91 0.59
CA LEU A 162 -8.10 -7.23 -0.66
C LEU A 162 -9.48 -7.61 -1.22
N ASN A 163 -10.28 -6.61 -1.55
CA ASN A 163 -11.49 -6.79 -2.36
C ASN A 163 -11.14 -6.77 -3.84
N ALA A 164 -12.04 -7.27 -4.70
CA ALA A 164 -11.94 -6.92 -6.10
C ALA A 164 -12.18 -5.41 -6.22
N TRP A 165 -11.48 -4.77 -7.15
CA TRP A 165 -11.57 -3.34 -7.38
C TRP A 165 -12.36 -3.11 -8.66
N ASP A 166 -13.57 -2.58 -8.52
CA ASP A 166 -14.33 -2.00 -9.62
C ASP A 166 -13.94 -0.53 -9.72
N ILE A 167 -13.35 -0.17 -10.86
CA ILE A 167 -12.71 1.13 -11.07
C ILE A 167 -13.38 1.80 -12.26
N GLU A 168 -13.98 2.96 -12.02
CA GLU A 168 -14.45 3.85 -13.08
C GLU A 168 -13.51 5.05 -13.22
N VAL A 169 -13.18 5.42 -14.45
CA VAL A 169 -12.29 6.55 -14.75
C VAL A 169 -12.80 7.40 -15.89
N ALA A 170 -12.50 8.69 -15.82
CA ALA A 170 -12.67 9.65 -16.90
C ALA A 170 -11.64 10.78 -16.74
N ALA A 171 -11.34 11.49 -17.81
CA ALA A 171 -10.45 12.64 -17.77
C ALA A 171 -11.23 13.90 -18.12
N GLU A 172 -10.83 15.01 -17.52
CA GLU A 172 -11.45 16.30 -17.74
C GLU A 172 -10.38 17.38 -17.85
N ALA A 173 -10.58 18.31 -18.78
CA ALA A 173 -9.77 19.51 -18.88
C ALA A 173 -10.65 20.68 -19.35
N ASN A 174 -10.75 21.72 -18.53
CA ASN A 174 -11.46 22.97 -18.86
C ASN A 174 -12.91 22.77 -19.35
N GLY A 175 -13.64 21.84 -18.74
CA GLY A 175 -15.02 21.47 -19.06
C GLY A 175 -15.18 20.42 -20.17
N ASN A 176 -14.08 19.99 -20.80
CA ASN A 176 -14.09 18.93 -21.82
C ASN A 176 -13.84 17.59 -21.14
N TRP A 177 -14.64 16.59 -21.49
CA TRP A 177 -14.60 15.26 -20.87
C TRP A 177 -14.19 14.19 -21.88
N ASP A 178 -13.17 13.41 -21.53
CA ASP A 178 -12.86 12.15 -22.19
C ASP A 178 -13.48 11.00 -21.38
N SER A 179 -14.61 10.50 -21.89
CA SER A 179 -15.42 9.47 -21.27
C SER A 179 -16.03 8.54 -22.33
N ASN A 180 -16.51 7.39 -21.88
CA ASN A 180 -17.13 6.38 -22.72
C ASN A 180 -18.58 6.74 -23.12
N TYR A 181 -18.73 7.64 -24.10
CA TYR A 181 -20.02 8.04 -24.67
C TYR A 181 -21.03 8.56 -23.64
N GLY A 182 -20.56 9.35 -22.66
CA GLY A 182 -21.40 9.90 -21.58
C GLY A 182 -21.47 9.04 -20.32
N SER A 183 -20.76 7.90 -20.31
CA SER A 183 -20.46 7.10 -19.11
C SER A 183 -18.96 7.10 -18.84
N ASN A 184 -18.53 6.75 -17.63
CA ASN A 184 -17.09 6.56 -17.35
C ASN A 184 -16.56 5.29 -18.02
N TYR A 185 -15.25 5.26 -18.29
CA TYR A 185 -14.56 4.00 -18.60
C TYR A 185 -14.52 3.13 -17.36
N HIS A 186 -14.55 1.81 -17.54
CA HIS A 186 -14.61 0.87 -16.44
C HIS A 186 -13.58 -0.23 -16.60
N ALA A 187 -12.90 -0.58 -15.51
CA ALA A 187 -12.02 -1.73 -15.40
C ALA A 187 -12.26 -2.44 -14.07
N ARG A 188 -11.93 -3.73 -14.04
CA ARG A 188 -11.99 -4.53 -12.82
C ARG A 188 -10.67 -5.24 -12.59
N LEU A 189 -10.14 -5.14 -11.36
CA LEU A 189 -8.98 -5.90 -10.90
C LEU A 189 -9.44 -6.90 -9.84
N GLU A 190 -9.28 -8.19 -10.11
CA GLU A 190 -9.73 -9.24 -9.19
C GLU A 190 -8.96 -9.24 -7.86
N ALA A 191 -9.57 -9.77 -6.80
CA ALA A 191 -8.96 -9.89 -5.48
C ALA A 191 -7.86 -10.96 -5.48
N VAL A 192 -6.68 -10.63 -5.97
CA VAL A 192 -5.54 -11.55 -5.98
C VAL A 192 -4.50 -11.05 -5.01
N SER A 193 -4.11 -11.88 -4.04
CA SER A 193 -3.09 -11.52 -3.07
C SER A 193 -1.69 -11.47 -3.70
N CYS A 194 -0.74 -10.88 -2.96
CA CYS A 194 0.68 -10.91 -3.29
C CYS A 194 1.21 -12.33 -3.65
N THR A 195 0.69 -13.38 -3.00
CA THR A 195 1.13 -14.77 -3.22
C THR A 195 0.37 -15.48 -4.35
N GLY A 196 -0.60 -14.83 -4.99
CA GLY A 196 -1.31 -15.36 -6.15
C GLY A 196 -2.41 -16.39 -5.85
N TYR A 197 -2.80 -16.54 -4.58
CA TYR A 197 -3.92 -17.38 -4.15
C TYR A 197 -5.10 -16.53 -3.68
#